data_AF-A0A7J0DKG9-F1
#
_entry.id   AF-A0A7J0DKG9-F1
#
_cell.length_a   1.000
_cell.length_b   1.000
_cell.length_c   1.000
_cell.angle_alpha   90.00
_cell.angle_beta   90.00
_cell.angle_gamma   90.00
#
_symmetry.space_group_name_H-M   'P 1'
#
loop_
_entity.id
_entity.type
_entity.pdbx_description
1 polymer ?
#
loop_
_entity_poly.entity_id
_entity_poly.type
_entity_poly.pdbx_seq_one_letter_code
_entity_poly.pdbx_strand_id
1 'polypeptide(L)'
;MSEPKQTAKRPSLRHLEKGKVIESLTKTNEDLEKQLKAAEGFNEAAEAEKSTMLNEVDELKKKNEDLISEAQAFEAVKASLVSRVAELEEQLKVAAKALFPDLDFSALKPAEDTLFPKLLAEEIKTQLSKRTMLSTK
;
A
#
# COMPACT_ATOMS: atom_id res chain seq x y z
N MET A 1 91.81 -29.39 4.96
CA MET A 1 90.58 -28.98 5.66
C MET A 1 89.45 -29.06 4.66
N SER A 2 88.50 -29.97 4.87
CA SER A 2 87.40 -30.20 3.93
C SER A 2 86.09 -29.88 4.63
N GLU A 3 85.37 -28.88 4.12
CA GLU A 3 84.08 -28.46 4.66
C GLU A 3 83.00 -29.54 4.48
N PRO A 4 82.13 -29.76 5.47
CA PRO A 4 81.03 -30.70 5.32
C PRO A 4 79.93 -30.08 4.44
N LYS A 5 79.63 -30.75 3.31
CA LYS A 5 78.47 -30.46 2.47
C LYS A 5 77.19 -30.57 3.29
N GLN A 6 76.52 -29.44 3.55
CA GLN A 6 75.16 -29.42 4.10
C GLN A 6 74.22 -30.14 3.13
N THR A 7 73.74 -31.31 3.53
CA THR A 7 72.67 -32.00 2.83
C THR A 7 71.35 -31.30 3.19
N ALA A 8 70.88 -30.43 2.30
CA ALA A 8 69.54 -29.86 2.42
C ALA A 8 68.53 -31.03 2.39
N LYS A 9 67.92 -31.34 3.55
CA LYS A 9 66.85 -32.33 3.66
C LYS A 9 65.68 -31.88 2.76
N ARG A 10 65.53 -32.52 1.60
CA ARG A 10 64.35 -32.33 0.74
C ARG A 10 63.10 -32.76 1.53
N PRO A 11 62.06 -31.91 1.64
CA PRO A 11 60.82 -32.28 2.30
C PRO A 11 60.23 -33.52 1.62
N SER A 12 59.70 -34.47 2.39
CA SER A 12 59.06 -35.64 1.80
C SER A 12 57.74 -35.26 1.12
N LEU A 13 57.41 -35.90 -0.01
CA LEU A 13 56.19 -35.65 -0.80
C LEU A 13 54.92 -35.54 0.05
N ARG A 14 54.80 -36.37 1.10
CA ARG A 14 53.66 -36.35 2.05
C ARG A 14 53.51 -35.03 2.80
N HIS A 15 54.59 -34.31 3.10
CA HIS A 15 54.51 -32.99 3.76
C HIS A 15 54.05 -31.91 2.78
N LEU A 16 54.46 -32.03 1.51
CA LEU A 16 54.06 -31.10 0.45
C LEU A 16 52.57 -31.24 0.12
N GLU A 17 52.04 -32.46 0.08
CA GLU A 17 50.61 -32.73 -0.14
C GLU A 17 49.74 -32.25 1.02
N LYS A 18 50.16 -32.49 2.27
CA LYS A 18 49.46 -31.97 3.45
C LYS A 18 49.39 -30.43 3.45
N GLY A 19 50.49 -29.76 3.07
CA GLY A 19 50.51 -28.29 2.95
C GLY A 19 49.46 -27.76 1.97
N LYS A 20 49.35 -28.38 0.79
CA LYS A 20 48.35 -28.01 -0.23
C LYS A 20 46.91 -28.24 0.24
N VAL A 21 46.66 -29.31 0.99
CA VAL A 21 45.33 -29.59 1.58
C VAL A 21 44.97 -28.53 2.62
N ILE A 22 45.91 -28.17 3.51
CA ILE A 22 45.70 -27.13 4.52
C ILE A 22 45.42 -25.77 3.86
N GLU A 23 46.17 -25.41 2.81
CA GLU A 23 45.97 -24.17 2.05
C GLU A 23 44.60 -24.14 1.34
N SER A 24 44.17 -25.28 0.78
CA SER A 24 42.84 -25.38 0.16
C SER A 24 41.71 -25.27 1.18
N LEU A 25 41.87 -25.89 2.35
CA LEU A 25 40.89 -25.82 3.44
C LEU A 25 40.80 -24.42 4.05
N THR A 26 41.93 -23.75 4.28
CA THR A 26 41.96 -22.37 4.79
C THR A 26 41.28 -21.40 3.83
N LYS A 27 41.60 -21.47 2.54
CA LYS A 27 40.91 -20.66 1.52
C LYS A 27 39.40 -20.92 1.48
N THR A 28 38.99 -22.19 1.52
CA THR A 28 37.56 -22.56 1.54
C THR A 28 36.88 -22.00 2.79
N ASN A 29 37.54 -22.05 3.95
CA ASN A 29 37.00 -21.52 5.19
C ASN A 29 36.86 -20.00 5.14
N GLU A 30 37.84 -19.27 4.61
CA GLU A 30 37.76 -17.82 4.40
C GLU A 30 36.61 -17.43 3.47
N ASP A 31 36.39 -18.20 2.39
CA ASP A 31 35.31 -17.94 1.45
C ASP A 31 33.93 -18.24 2.07
N LEU A 32 33.82 -19.29 2.90
CA LEU A 32 32.61 -19.59 3.67
C LEU A 32 32.31 -18.51 4.72
N GLU A 33 33.32 -17.99 5.42
CA GLU A 33 33.15 -16.90 6.39
C GLU A 33 32.66 -15.61 5.71
N LYS A 34 33.16 -15.29 4.51
CA LYS A 34 32.66 -14.15 3.72
C LYS A 34 31.21 -14.36 3.29
N GLN A 35 30.86 -15.56 2.82
CA GLN A 35 29.50 -15.89 2.44
C GLN A 35 28.53 -15.82 3.63
N LEU A 36 28.95 -16.29 4.80
CA LEU A 36 28.16 -16.21 6.02
C LEU A 36 27.86 -14.75 6.39
N LYS A 37 28.88 -13.89 6.45
CA LYS A 37 28.70 -12.45 6.73
C LYS A 37 27.80 -11.76 5.70
N ALA A 38 27.92 -12.11 4.42
CA ALA A 38 27.06 -11.57 3.39
C ALA A 38 25.60 -12.01 3.61
N ALA A 39 25.37 -13.30 3.90
CA ALA A 39 24.04 -13.84 4.16
C ALA A 39 23.40 -13.21 5.41
N GLU A 40 24.16 -12.99 6.48
CA GLU A 40 23.72 -12.27 7.68
C GLU A 40 23.29 -10.84 7.34
N GLY A 41 24.09 -10.10 6.56
CA GLY A 41 23.73 -8.74 6.13
C GLY A 41 22.48 -8.68 5.24
N PHE A 42 22.29 -9.65 4.34
CA PHE A 42 21.06 -9.75 3.56
C PHE A 42 19.83 -10.06 4.44
N ASN A 43 20.01 -10.92 5.44
CA ASN A 43 18.92 -11.27 6.35
C ASN A 43 18.51 -10.08 7.24
N GLU A 44 19.47 -9.30 7.74
CA GLU A 44 19.20 -8.06 8.48
C GLU A 44 18.44 -7.04 7.62
N ALA A 45 18.86 -6.85 6.36
CA ALA A 45 18.18 -5.96 5.43
C ALA A 45 16.75 -6.43 5.13
N ALA A 46 16.55 -7.73 4.92
CA ALA A 46 15.24 -8.31 4.65
C ALA A 46 14.28 -8.19 5.86
N GLU A 47 14.76 -8.41 7.09
CA GLU A 47 13.93 -8.22 8.29
C GLU A 47 13.59 -6.74 8.52
N ALA A 48 14.51 -5.81 8.22
CA ALA A 48 14.22 -4.37 8.27
C ALA A 48 13.16 -3.95 7.23
N GLU A 49 13.26 -4.46 6.00
CA GLU A 49 12.28 -4.21 4.93
C GLU A 49 10.90 -4.76 5.30
N LYS A 50 10.86 -6.02 5.78
CA LYS A 50 9.62 -6.66 6.26
C LYS A 50 8.96 -5.87 7.39
N SER A 51 9.74 -5.36 8.35
CA SER A 51 9.22 -4.49 9.41
C SER A 51 8.59 -3.22 8.85
N THR A 52 9.24 -2.60 7.86
CA THR A 52 8.72 -1.41 7.18
C THR A 52 7.42 -1.70 6.44
N MET A 53 7.37 -2.81 5.67
CA MET A 53 6.16 -3.22 4.96
C MET A 53 4.98 -3.53 5.90
N LEU A 54 5.24 -4.14 7.06
CA LEU A 54 4.20 -4.40 8.06
C LEU A 54 3.61 -3.09 8.60
N ASN A 55 4.44 -2.09 8.88
CA ASN A 55 3.97 -0.77 9.30
C ASN A 55 3.12 -0.09 8.22
N GLU A 56 3.57 -0.12 6.96
CA GLU A 56 2.79 0.44 5.83
C GLU A 56 1.44 -0.25 5.68
N VAL A 57 1.40 -1.58 5.83
CA VAL A 57 0.15 -2.36 5.80
C VAL A 57 -0.80 -1.92 6.92
N ASP A 58 -0.30 -1.70 8.13
CA ASP A 58 -1.14 -1.28 9.25
C ASP A 58 -1.63 0.17 9.10
N GLU A 59 -0.82 1.06 8.54
CA GLU A 59 -1.25 2.41 8.17
C GLU A 59 -2.34 2.40 7.08
N LEU A 60 -2.18 1.57 6.05
CA LEU A 60 -3.18 1.41 4.99
C LEU A 60 -4.49 0.82 5.51
N LYS A 61 -4.43 -0.15 6.43
CA LYS A 61 -5.63 -0.68 7.10
C LYS A 61 -6.38 0.42 7.85
N LYS A 62 -5.67 1.21 8.66
CA LYS A 62 -6.27 2.32 9.40
C LYS A 62 -6.92 3.34 8.46
N LYS A 63 -6.23 3.73 7.40
CA LYS A 63 -6.79 4.64 6.38
C LYS A 63 -8.03 4.06 5.70
N ASN A 64 -8.06 2.75 5.46
CA ASN A 64 -9.22 2.09 4.88
C ASN A 64 -10.42 2.09 5.85
N GLU A 65 -10.20 1.86 7.14
CA GLU A 65 -11.23 1.96 8.18
C GLU A 65 -11.80 3.38 8.29
N ASP A 66 -10.95 4.40 8.21
CA ASP A 66 -11.37 5.81 8.19
C ASP A 66 -12.25 6.10 6.96
N LEU A 67 -11.86 5.63 5.77
CA LEU A 67 -12.65 5.80 4.55
C LEU A 67 -14.00 5.07 4.60
N ILE A 68 -14.06 3.88 5.20
CA ILE A 68 -15.32 3.16 5.41
C ILE A 68 -16.24 3.96 6.33
N SER A 69 -15.70 4.50 7.42
CA SER A 69 -16.45 5.33 8.37
C SER A 69 -16.98 6.60 7.71
N GLU A 70 -16.16 7.26 6.89
CA GLU A 70 -16.57 8.43 6.11
C GLU A 70 -17.68 8.09 5.10
N ALA A 71 -17.56 6.97 4.39
CA ALA A 71 -18.60 6.52 3.45
C ALA A 71 -19.93 6.23 4.16
N GLN A 72 -19.90 5.64 5.35
CA GLN A 72 -21.10 5.42 6.16
C GLN A 72 -21.74 6.73 6.62
N ALA A 73 -20.93 7.71 7.04
CA ALA A 73 -21.41 9.04 7.40
C ALA A 73 -22.06 9.75 6.20
N PHE A 74 -21.47 9.63 5.00
CA PHE A 74 -22.05 10.16 3.77
C PHE A 74 -23.40 9.53 3.43
N GLU A 75 -23.54 8.20 3.52
CA GLU A 75 -24.83 7.54 3.28
C GLU A 75 -25.89 7.95 4.31
N ALA A 76 -25.51 8.16 5.58
CA ALA A 76 -26.43 8.67 6.59
C ALA A 76 -26.92 10.10 6.29
N VAL A 77 -26.01 10.99 5.89
CA VAL A 77 -26.36 12.36 5.47
C VAL A 77 -27.26 12.33 4.24
N LYS A 78 -26.94 11.50 3.23
CA LYS A 78 -27.75 11.33 2.03
C LYS A 78 -29.18 10.87 2.37
N ALA A 79 -29.34 9.86 3.24
CA ALA A 79 -30.66 9.39 3.66
C ALA A 79 -31.47 10.50 4.37
N SER A 80 -30.82 11.31 5.21
CA SER A 80 -31.45 12.47 5.85
C SER A 80 -31.88 13.53 4.82
N LEU A 81 -31.02 13.85 3.85
CA LEU A 81 -31.35 14.78 2.77
C LEU A 81 -32.51 14.29 1.91
N VAL A 82 -32.53 13.01 1.53
CA VAL A 82 -33.63 12.42 0.75
C VAL A 82 -34.95 12.59 1.50
N SER A 83 -34.96 12.26 2.80
CA SER A 83 -36.15 12.40 3.64
C SER A 83 -36.63 13.86 3.71
N ARG A 84 -35.70 14.81 3.88
CA ARG A 84 -36.04 16.24 3.94
C ARG A 84 -36.55 16.78 2.60
N VAL A 85 -35.99 16.32 1.49
CA VAL A 85 -36.44 16.71 0.15
C VAL A 85 -37.84 16.18 -0.12
N ALA A 86 -38.13 14.92 0.22
CA ALA A 86 -39.47 14.36 0.09
C ALA A 86 -40.51 15.15 0.92
N GLU A 87 -40.15 15.54 2.14
CA GLU A 87 -41.01 16.37 2.99
C GLU A 87 -41.29 17.75 2.36
N LEU A 88 -40.25 18.42 1.83
CA LEU A 88 -40.39 19.71 1.15
C LEU A 88 -41.21 19.60 -0.14
N GLU A 89 -41.03 18.53 -0.92
CA GLU A 89 -41.84 18.27 -2.11
C GLU A 89 -43.32 18.14 -1.77
N GLU A 90 -43.65 17.43 -0.70
CA GLU A 90 -45.04 17.29 -0.27
C GLU A 90 -45.61 18.61 0.25
N GLN A 91 -44.85 19.36 1.06
CA GLN A 91 -45.25 20.70 1.50
C GLN A 91 -45.51 21.63 0.32
N LEU A 92 -44.66 21.58 -0.71
CA LEU A 92 -44.82 22.37 -1.93
C LEU A 92 -46.08 21.95 -2.70
N LYS A 93 -46.34 20.64 -2.85
CA LYS A 93 -47.56 20.13 -3.49
C LYS A 93 -48.82 20.60 -2.77
N VAL A 94 -48.84 20.53 -1.44
CA VAL A 94 -49.96 20.99 -0.61
C VAL A 94 -50.18 22.50 -0.77
N ALA A 95 -49.12 23.31 -0.66
CA ALA A 95 -49.20 24.76 -0.82
C ALA A 95 -49.65 25.15 -2.25
N ALA A 96 -49.14 24.46 -3.26
CA ALA A 96 -49.49 24.72 -4.65
C ALA A 96 -50.95 24.34 -4.97
N LYS A 97 -51.45 23.21 -4.44
CA LYS A 97 -52.89 22.85 -4.56
C LYS A 97 -53.81 23.86 -3.87
N ALA A 98 -53.37 24.44 -2.75
CA ALA A 98 -54.17 25.45 -2.04
C ALA A 98 -54.30 26.76 -2.85
N LEU A 99 -53.26 27.13 -3.61
CA LEU A 99 -53.27 28.32 -4.46
C LEU A 99 -53.85 28.07 -5.86
N PHE A 100 -53.65 26.87 -6.39
CA PHE A 100 -54.03 26.45 -7.73
C PHE A 100 -54.66 25.04 -7.69
N PRO A 101 -55.98 24.93 -7.45
CA PRO A 101 -56.64 23.64 -7.24
C PRO A 101 -56.60 22.71 -8.46
N ASP A 102 -56.52 23.27 -9.66
CA ASP A 102 -56.55 22.54 -10.93
C ASP A 102 -55.16 22.02 -11.36
N LEU A 103 -54.09 22.32 -10.63
CA LEU A 103 -52.75 21.82 -10.95
C LEU A 103 -52.64 20.33 -10.62
N ASP A 104 -52.30 19.51 -11.62
CA ASP A 104 -52.00 18.10 -11.46
C ASP A 104 -50.51 17.85 -11.20
N PHE A 105 -50.20 17.18 -10.08
CA PHE A 105 -48.85 16.83 -9.67
C PHE A 105 -48.54 15.33 -9.87
N SER A 106 -49.45 14.56 -10.47
CA SER A 106 -49.32 13.10 -10.63
C SER A 106 -48.15 12.70 -11.54
N ALA A 107 -47.71 13.59 -12.43
CA ALA A 107 -46.59 13.36 -13.33
C ALA A 107 -45.21 13.74 -12.74
N LEU A 108 -45.17 14.36 -11.55
CA LEU A 108 -43.91 14.74 -10.89
C LEU A 108 -43.26 13.52 -10.24
N LYS A 109 -42.07 13.16 -10.74
CA LYS A 109 -41.21 12.16 -10.11
C LYS A 109 -40.49 12.74 -8.89
N PRO A 110 -40.14 11.92 -7.90
CA PRO A 110 -39.30 12.34 -6.77
C PRO A 110 -37.96 12.91 -7.23
N ALA A 111 -37.43 13.90 -6.50
CA ALA A 111 -36.10 14.45 -6.73
C ALA A 111 -34.99 13.40 -6.58
N GLU A 112 -35.19 12.37 -5.76
CA GLU A 112 -34.25 11.25 -5.62
C GLU A 112 -33.99 10.54 -6.97
N ASP A 113 -35.03 10.37 -7.79
CA ASP A 113 -34.92 9.70 -9.09
C ASP A 113 -34.36 10.59 -10.21
N THR A 114 -34.30 11.91 -9.99
CA THR A 114 -34.08 12.88 -11.07
C THR A 114 -32.93 13.86 -10.83
N LEU A 115 -32.77 14.37 -9.61
CA LEU A 115 -31.79 15.39 -9.25
C LEU A 115 -30.56 14.80 -8.53
N PHE A 116 -30.76 13.85 -7.61
CA PHE A 116 -29.66 13.24 -6.86
C PHE A 116 -28.59 12.59 -7.77
N PRO A 117 -28.94 11.77 -8.79
CA PRO A 117 -27.96 11.20 -9.70
C PRO A 117 -27.15 12.24 -10.49
N LYS A 118 -27.79 13.36 -10.84
CA LYS A 118 -27.15 14.46 -11.59
C LYS A 118 -26.16 15.22 -10.71
N LEU A 119 -26.53 15.53 -9.48
CA LEU A 119 -25.66 16.19 -8.51
C LEU A 119 -24.47 15.30 -8.14
N LEU A 120 -24.71 13.99 -7.95
CA LEU A 120 -23.64 13.03 -7.67
C LEU A 120 -22.64 12.93 -8.83
N ALA A 121 -23.13 12.88 -10.07
CA ALA A 121 -22.30 12.84 -11.26
C ALA A 121 -21.46 14.12 -11.44
N GLU A 122 -22.02 15.29 -11.11
CA GLU A 122 -21.30 16.57 -11.12
C GLU A 122 -20.19 16.59 -10.05
N GLU A 123 -20.51 16.21 -8.81
CA GLU A 123 -19.53 16.19 -7.72
C GLU A 123 -18.38 15.21 -8.02
N ILE A 124 -18.68 14.01 -8.53
CA ILE A 124 -17.65 13.05 -8.95
C ILE A 124 -16.74 13.67 -10.03
N LYS A 125 -17.33 14.34 -11.02
CA LYS A 125 -16.58 15.02 -12.09
C LYS A 125 -15.69 16.13 -11.51
N THR A 126 -16.22 16.93 -10.59
CA THR A 126 -15.49 18.00 -9.91
C THR A 126 -14.31 17.45 -9.09
N GLN A 127 -14.49 16.35 -8.35
CA GLN A 127 -13.43 15.71 -7.57
C GLN A 127 -12.34 15.09 -8.46
N LEU A 128 -12.72 14.46 -9.57
CA LEU A 128 -11.77 13.95 -10.56
C LEU A 128 -10.96 15.07 -11.22
N SER A 129 -11.59 16.20 -11.55
CA SER A 129 -10.90 17.40 -12.05
C SER A 129 -9.93 17.99 -11.02
N LYS A 130 -10.29 18.05 -9.74
CA LYS A 130 -9.37 18.52 -8.67
C LYS A 130 -8.14 17.62 -8.57
N ARG A 131 -8.32 16.29 -8.60
CA ARG A 131 -7.20 15.32 -8.54
C ARG A 131 -6.27 15.41 -9.74
N THR A 132 -6.81 15.55 -10.94
CA THR A 132 -5.99 15.67 -12.16
C THR A 132 -5.15 16.95 -12.16
N MET A 133 -5.70 18.07 -11.69
CA MET A 133 -4.98 19.34 -11.58
C MET A 133 -3.88 19.34 -10.50
N LEU A 134 -4.06 18.56 -9.42
CA LEU A 134 -3.08 18.39 -8.35
C LEU A 134 -1.93 17.44 -8.74
N SER A 135 -2.15 16.52 -9.68
CA SER A 135 -1.15 15.54 -10.12
C SER A 135 -0.19 16.07 -11.20
N THR A 136 -0.44 17.25 -11.78
CA THR A 136 0.37 17.88 -12.84
C THR A 136 1.31 18.98 -12.35
N LYS A 137 1.59 19.06 -11.04
CA LYS A 137 2.58 19.98 -10.45
C LYS A 137 3.71 19.19 -9.81
#